data_AF-A0A7J9ESM8-F1
#
_entry.id   AF-A0A7J9ESM8-F1
#
_cell.length_a   1.000
_cell.length_b   1.000
_cell.length_c   1.000
_cell.angle_alpha   90.00
_cell.angle_beta   90.00
_cell.angle_gamma   90.00
#
_symmetry.space_group_name_H-M   'P 1'
#
loop_
_entity.id
_entity.type
_entity.pdbx_description
1 polymer ?
#
loop_
_entity_poly.entity_id
_entity_poly.type
_entity_poly.pdbx_seq_one_letter_code
_entity_poly.pdbx_strand_id
1 'polypeptide(L)'
;MDPETEFLSSKRQTGNEWELFKENVRPLKRGRNVDLLNHALKAHTNDQLKKSLLENRRRLIEAIDEYQGDDPLQPWLDCIKWVQEAFPPGGDFSGLVLIYEQCVRAFWHSDRYKDDLRYLKVWLEYVVFGKWCLQAEHCSDAEVIYSFLDANDIGKTHSAYYIAYALHMESKSKMKAANDILNLGISSNAQPIEKLRDAYKKFLARSMRRPNATEEELKEDDLPVRSFGTVLARGESQRQAIKTFELGRNKLKQDQVHRTPLSIYNDTNMDVMRGHHSKPSTGSNSWHTLGGRAERNKENNAMPAKWTSHKIPQRPVPRIVGAVASAQIEVFVDEECEE
;
A
#
# COMPACT_ATOMS: atom_id res chain seq x y z
N MET A 1 -20.25 14.79 -40.07
CA MET A 1 -19.66 13.87 -39.08
C MET A 1 -18.16 14.06 -39.15
N ASP A 2 -17.53 14.31 -38.01
CA ASP A 2 -16.07 14.39 -37.90
C ASP A 2 -15.46 13.00 -38.20
N PRO A 3 -14.39 12.88 -39.00
CA PRO A 3 -13.70 11.61 -39.22
C PRO A 3 -13.39 10.83 -37.91
N GLU A 4 -13.16 11.50 -36.78
CA GLU A 4 -13.03 10.83 -35.48
C GLU A 4 -14.34 10.17 -35.01
N THR A 5 -15.47 10.87 -35.17
CA THR A 5 -16.80 10.34 -34.81
C THR A 5 -17.24 9.18 -35.71
N GLU A 6 -16.85 9.21 -36.99
CA GLU A 6 -17.14 8.14 -37.94
C GLU A 6 -16.28 6.89 -37.66
N PHE A 7 -15.02 7.07 -37.26
CA PHE A 7 -14.15 5.98 -36.82
C PHE A 7 -14.65 5.31 -35.54
N LEU A 8 -15.04 6.10 -34.53
CA LEU A 8 -15.63 5.57 -33.28
C LEU A 8 -16.95 4.83 -33.55
N SER A 9 -17.74 5.28 -34.53
CA SER A 9 -19.01 4.65 -34.92
C SER A 9 -18.82 3.39 -35.79
N SER A 10 -17.71 3.28 -36.52
CA SER A 10 -17.44 2.20 -37.48
C SER A 10 -17.25 0.81 -36.84
N LYS A 11 -17.02 0.71 -35.52
CA LYS A 11 -16.74 -0.56 -34.80
C LYS A 11 -15.68 -1.44 -35.49
N ARG A 12 -14.77 -0.85 -36.28
CA ARG A 12 -13.66 -1.59 -36.91
C ARG A 12 -12.69 -2.04 -35.83
N GLN A 13 -12.55 -3.35 -35.66
CA GLN A 13 -11.56 -3.95 -34.75
C GLN A 13 -10.16 -3.69 -35.30
N THR A 14 -9.56 -2.57 -34.92
CA THR A 14 -8.23 -2.12 -35.38
C THR A 14 -7.10 -2.69 -34.53
N GLY A 15 -7.41 -3.53 -33.53
CA GLY A 15 -6.44 -4.04 -32.55
C GLY A 15 -6.04 -3.02 -31.47
N ASN A 16 -6.38 -1.74 -31.67
CA ASN A 16 -6.03 -0.61 -30.80
C ASN A 16 -7.17 -0.21 -29.83
N GLU A 17 -8.14 -1.10 -29.58
CA GLU A 17 -9.24 -0.85 -28.65
C GLU A 17 -8.72 -0.50 -27.23
N TRP A 18 -7.54 -1.01 -26.87
CA TRP A 18 -6.87 -0.70 -25.61
C TRP A 18 -6.47 0.77 -25.44
N GLU A 19 -6.29 1.55 -26.51
CA GLU A 19 -5.92 2.97 -26.42
C GLU A 19 -7.02 3.81 -25.76
N LEU A 20 -8.28 3.45 -26.01
CA LEU A 20 -9.46 4.12 -25.43
C LEU A 20 -9.56 3.92 -23.92
N PHE A 21 -8.99 2.83 -23.41
CA PHE A 21 -9.10 2.44 -22.00
C PHE A 21 -7.75 2.39 -21.27
N LYS A 22 -6.67 2.91 -21.87
CA LYS A 22 -5.30 2.80 -21.33
C LYS A 22 -5.17 3.35 -19.89
N GLU A 23 -5.93 4.39 -19.55
CA GLU A 23 -5.98 4.99 -18.21
C GLU A 23 -6.56 4.04 -17.15
N ASN A 24 -7.39 3.07 -17.59
CA ASN A 24 -8.00 2.04 -16.76
C ASN A 24 -7.17 0.74 -16.76
N VAL A 25 -5.93 0.76 -17.25
CA VAL A 25 -5.07 -0.44 -17.29
C VAL A 25 -3.90 -0.26 -16.33
N ARG A 26 -3.89 -1.06 -15.27
CA ARG A 26 -2.76 -1.06 -14.33
C ARG A 26 -1.50 -1.60 -15.01
N PRO A 27 -0.36 -0.87 -14.90
CA PRO A 27 0.94 -1.36 -15.35
C PRO A 27 1.39 -2.61 -14.57
N LEU A 28 1.82 -3.64 -15.29
CA LEU A 28 2.40 -4.85 -14.72
C LEU A 28 3.86 -4.97 -15.16
N LYS A 29 4.76 -5.35 -14.24
CA LYS A 29 6.20 -5.51 -14.55
C LYS A 29 6.48 -6.56 -15.64
N ARG A 30 5.60 -7.55 -15.78
CA ARG A 30 5.69 -8.61 -16.81
C ARG A 30 5.06 -8.21 -18.15
N GLY A 31 4.35 -7.09 -18.22
CA GLY A 31 3.48 -6.74 -19.34
C GLY A 31 2.11 -7.44 -19.29
N ARG A 32 1.33 -7.28 -20.36
CA ARG A 32 -0.01 -7.87 -20.56
C ARG A 32 -0.11 -8.43 -21.98
N ASN A 33 -0.93 -9.45 -22.16
CA ASN A 33 -1.31 -9.91 -23.49
C ASN A 33 -2.39 -8.97 -24.06
N VAL A 34 -2.16 -8.44 -25.27
CA VAL A 34 -3.05 -7.46 -25.92
C VAL A 34 -4.41 -8.05 -26.27
N ASP A 35 -4.46 -9.32 -26.69
CA ASP A 35 -5.72 -9.98 -27.07
C ASP A 35 -6.63 -10.16 -25.85
N LEU A 36 -6.06 -10.63 -24.74
CA LEU A 36 -6.76 -10.77 -23.47
C LEU A 36 -7.18 -9.42 -22.90
N LEU A 37 -6.35 -8.39 -23.08
CA LEU A 37 -6.67 -7.02 -22.68
C LEU A 37 -7.88 -6.49 -23.45
N ASN A 38 -7.87 -6.59 -24.79
CA ASN A 38 -8.99 -6.15 -25.62
C ASN A 38 -10.28 -6.91 -25.25
N HIS A 39 -10.19 -8.22 -24.97
CA HIS A 39 -11.35 -8.99 -24.49
C HIS A 39 -11.86 -8.51 -23.12
N ALA A 40 -10.97 -8.28 -22.16
CA ALA A 40 -11.33 -7.80 -20.84
C ALA A 40 -11.95 -6.39 -20.87
N LEU A 41 -11.47 -5.52 -21.77
CA LEU A 41 -12.01 -4.17 -21.94
C LEU A 41 -13.44 -4.16 -22.49
N LYS A 42 -13.82 -5.15 -23.32
CA LYS A 42 -15.21 -5.34 -23.77
C LYS A 42 -16.18 -5.62 -22.62
N ALA A 43 -15.69 -6.13 -21.48
CA ALA A 43 -16.53 -6.31 -20.30
C ALA A 43 -16.93 -4.99 -19.61
N HIS A 44 -16.30 -3.86 -19.97
CA HIS A 44 -16.68 -2.55 -19.45
C HIS A 44 -17.98 -2.04 -20.09
N THR A 45 -18.24 -2.40 -21.35
CA THR A 45 -19.43 -1.99 -22.10
C THR A 45 -20.51 -3.06 -22.11
N ASN A 46 -20.15 -4.33 -21.95
CA ASN A 46 -21.08 -5.46 -22.01
C ASN A 46 -21.28 -6.14 -20.65
N ASP A 47 -22.45 -5.93 -20.06
CA ASP A 47 -22.84 -6.52 -18.77
C ASP A 47 -22.87 -8.06 -18.77
N GLN A 48 -23.19 -8.69 -19.90
CA GLN A 48 -23.18 -10.15 -20.00
C GLN A 48 -21.75 -10.69 -19.88
N LEU A 49 -20.78 -10.04 -20.52
CA LEU A 49 -19.37 -10.39 -20.38
C LEU A 49 -18.91 -10.17 -18.94
N LYS A 50 -19.26 -9.05 -18.32
CA LYS A 50 -18.97 -8.78 -16.91
C LYS A 50 -19.50 -9.87 -15.97
N LYS A 51 -20.75 -10.31 -16.16
CA LYS A 51 -21.33 -11.43 -15.40
C LYS A 51 -20.57 -12.73 -15.62
N SER A 52 -20.19 -13.02 -16.86
CA SER A 52 -19.40 -14.22 -17.20
C SER A 52 -18.02 -14.24 -16.53
N LEU A 53 -17.35 -13.08 -16.43
CA LEU A 53 -16.08 -12.96 -15.69
C LEU A 53 -16.27 -13.25 -14.20
N LEU A 54 -17.28 -12.65 -13.56
CA LEU A 54 -17.56 -12.90 -12.13
C LEU A 54 -17.89 -14.38 -11.87
N GLU A 55 -18.66 -14.99 -12.77
CA GLU A 55 -18.97 -16.42 -12.70
C GLU A 55 -17.73 -17.29 -12.86
N ASN A 56 -16.86 -16.99 -13.83
CA ASN A 56 -15.62 -17.74 -14.02
C ASN A 56 -14.69 -17.59 -12.82
N ARG A 57 -14.63 -16.40 -12.23
CA ARG A 57 -13.90 -16.17 -10.98
C ARG A 57 -14.41 -17.09 -9.86
N ARG A 58 -15.73 -17.19 -9.69
CA ARG A 58 -16.33 -18.07 -8.69
C ARG A 58 -15.93 -19.53 -8.92
N ARG A 59 -16.03 -20.01 -10.17
CA ARG A 59 -15.61 -21.37 -10.53
C ARG A 59 -14.13 -21.64 -10.24
N LEU A 60 -13.25 -20.68 -10.50
CA LEU A 60 -11.83 -20.82 -10.19
C LEU A 60 -11.58 -20.91 -8.68
N ILE A 61 -12.38 -20.21 -7.87
CA ILE A 61 -12.30 -20.31 -6.40
C ILE A 61 -12.83 -21.67 -5.92
N GLU A 62 -13.96 -22.13 -6.44
CA GLU A 62 -14.50 -23.46 -6.13
C GLU A 62 -13.51 -24.57 -6.54
N ALA A 63 -12.87 -24.43 -7.71
CA ALA A 63 -11.85 -25.37 -8.18
C ALA A 63 -10.59 -25.38 -7.31
N ILE A 64 -10.28 -24.30 -6.59
CA ILE A 64 -9.20 -24.28 -5.59
C ILE A 64 -9.58 -25.16 -4.39
N ASP A 65 -10.81 -25.02 -3.90
CA ASP A 65 -11.30 -25.74 -2.71
C ASP A 65 -11.50 -27.24 -2.98
N GLU A 66 -11.92 -27.59 -4.20
CA GLU A 66 -12.15 -28.98 -4.63
C GLU A 66 -10.88 -29.70 -5.12
N TYR A 67 -9.75 -29.01 -5.22
CA TYR A 67 -8.54 -29.57 -5.80
C TYR A 67 -7.94 -30.70 -4.95
N GLN A 68 -7.74 -31.87 -5.58
CA GLN A 68 -7.16 -33.08 -4.95
C GLN A 68 -5.83 -33.52 -5.58
N GLY A 69 -5.15 -32.63 -6.32
CA GLY A 69 -3.89 -32.95 -6.97
C GLY A 69 -2.66 -32.76 -6.08
N ASP A 70 -1.49 -33.12 -6.60
CA ASP A 70 -0.23 -33.12 -5.84
C ASP A 70 0.28 -31.72 -5.48
N ASP A 71 -0.04 -30.68 -6.27
CA ASP A 71 0.43 -29.31 -6.05
C ASP A 71 -0.74 -28.34 -5.81
N PRO A 72 -1.24 -28.23 -4.57
CA PRO A 72 -2.35 -27.35 -4.22
C PRO A 72 -2.06 -25.85 -4.45
N LEU A 73 -0.80 -25.44 -4.65
CA LEU A 73 -0.47 -24.05 -4.98
C LEU A 73 -0.87 -23.69 -6.42
N GLN A 74 -0.84 -24.66 -7.35
CA GLN A 74 -1.01 -24.38 -8.78
C GLN A 74 -2.38 -23.74 -9.13
N PRO A 75 -3.53 -24.23 -8.62
CA PRO A 75 -4.82 -23.58 -8.84
C PRO A 75 -4.88 -22.12 -8.38
N TRP A 76 -4.20 -21.77 -7.29
CA TRP A 76 -4.10 -20.38 -6.83
C TRP A 76 -3.35 -19.50 -7.84
N LEU A 77 -2.23 -19.99 -8.38
CA LEU A 77 -1.44 -19.25 -9.36
C LEU A 77 -2.24 -19.00 -10.64
N ASP A 78 -2.98 -20.01 -11.09
CA ASP A 78 -3.83 -19.91 -12.29
C ASP A 78 -4.98 -18.92 -12.06
N CYS A 79 -5.62 -18.96 -10.89
CA CYS A 79 -6.63 -17.99 -10.49
C CYS A 79 -6.06 -16.56 -10.43
N ILE A 80 -4.92 -16.35 -9.76
CA ILE A 80 -4.26 -15.04 -9.65
C ILE A 80 -3.93 -14.50 -11.05
N LYS A 81 -3.33 -15.33 -11.91
CA LYS A 81 -2.96 -14.94 -13.27
C LYS A 81 -4.21 -14.54 -14.08
N TRP A 82 -5.25 -15.36 -14.01
CA TRP A 82 -6.50 -15.08 -14.71
C TRP A 82 -7.16 -13.78 -14.21
N VAL A 83 -7.21 -13.54 -12.90
CA VAL A 83 -7.77 -12.28 -12.34
C VAL A 83 -6.96 -11.07 -12.77
N GLN A 84 -5.63 -11.15 -12.82
CA GLN A 84 -4.78 -10.05 -13.30
C GLN A 84 -5.08 -9.68 -14.76
N GLU A 85 -5.41 -10.67 -15.59
CA GLU A 85 -5.72 -10.50 -17.01
C GLU A 85 -7.18 -10.03 -17.22
N ALA A 86 -8.14 -10.65 -16.54
CA ALA A 86 -9.57 -10.38 -16.64
C ALA A 86 -9.99 -9.01 -16.04
N PHE A 87 -9.22 -8.47 -15.10
CA PHE A 87 -9.51 -7.17 -14.47
C PHE A 87 -8.34 -6.19 -14.66
N PRO A 88 -8.21 -5.55 -15.83
CA PRO A 88 -7.13 -4.60 -16.13
C PRO A 88 -6.99 -3.43 -15.13
N PRO A 89 -8.08 -2.82 -14.64
CA PRO A 89 -7.99 -1.75 -13.64
C PRO A 89 -7.48 -2.24 -12.28
N GLY A 90 -7.71 -3.51 -11.96
CA GLY A 90 -7.48 -4.04 -10.61
C GLY A 90 -8.42 -3.40 -9.58
N GLY A 91 -7.88 -3.08 -8.40
CA GLY A 91 -8.64 -2.49 -7.29
C GLY A 91 -9.52 -3.50 -6.55
N ASP A 92 -10.34 -2.99 -5.63
CA ASP A 92 -11.15 -3.83 -4.73
C ASP A 92 -12.18 -4.68 -5.48
N PHE A 93 -12.69 -4.20 -6.62
CA PHE A 93 -13.64 -4.93 -7.46
C PHE A 93 -13.06 -6.25 -8.00
N SER A 94 -11.76 -6.27 -8.31
CA SER A 94 -11.08 -7.51 -8.74
C SER A 94 -10.99 -8.55 -7.61
N GLY A 95 -11.06 -8.11 -6.36
CA GLY A 95 -10.81 -8.91 -5.15
C GLY A 95 -9.48 -9.65 -5.14
N LEU A 96 -8.53 -9.22 -5.98
CA LEU A 96 -7.22 -9.85 -6.15
C LEU A 96 -6.40 -9.82 -4.86
N VAL A 97 -6.51 -8.74 -4.06
CA VAL A 97 -5.84 -8.64 -2.75
C VAL A 97 -6.30 -9.74 -1.81
N LEU A 98 -7.60 -10.05 -1.76
CA LEU A 98 -8.14 -11.11 -0.92
C LEU A 98 -7.66 -12.49 -1.37
N ILE A 99 -7.56 -12.72 -2.69
CA ILE A 99 -7.03 -13.97 -3.25
C ILE A 99 -5.55 -14.15 -2.86
N TYR A 100 -4.74 -13.08 -2.94
CA TYR A 100 -3.37 -13.12 -2.43
C TYR A 100 -3.34 -13.45 -0.93
N GLU A 101 -4.16 -12.79 -0.11
CA GLU A 101 -4.21 -13.02 1.33
C GLU A 101 -4.57 -14.45 1.70
N GLN A 102 -5.59 -15.01 1.05
CA GLN A 102 -6.01 -16.39 1.28
C GLN A 102 -4.92 -17.37 0.83
N CYS A 103 -4.30 -17.16 -0.33
CA CYS A 103 -3.21 -17.98 -0.84
C CYS A 103 -2.03 -18.01 0.14
N VAL A 104 -1.55 -16.83 0.57
CA VAL A 104 -0.39 -16.78 1.47
C VAL A 104 -0.71 -17.38 2.84
N ARG A 105 -1.94 -17.20 3.35
CA ARG A 105 -2.41 -17.78 4.61
C ARG A 105 -2.64 -19.29 4.54
N ALA A 106 -2.93 -19.85 3.37
CA ALA A 106 -3.13 -21.28 3.20
C ALA A 106 -1.80 -22.09 3.28
N PHE A 107 -0.67 -21.47 2.89
CA PHE A 107 0.58 -22.21 2.71
C PHE A 107 1.76 -21.78 3.60
N TRP A 108 1.63 -20.75 4.45
CA TRP A 108 2.77 -20.23 5.22
C TRP A 108 3.40 -21.25 6.18
N HIS A 109 2.59 -22.19 6.70
CA HIS A 109 3.03 -23.26 7.58
C HIS A 109 3.58 -24.49 6.82
N SER A 110 3.44 -24.53 5.50
CA SER A 110 3.88 -25.66 4.68
C SER A 110 5.34 -25.50 4.29
N ASP A 111 6.21 -26.35 4.84
CA ASP A 111 7.64 -26.33 4.55
C ASP A 111 7.95 -26.56 3.06
N ARG A 112 7.06 -27.27 2.34
CA ARG A 112 7.19 -27.55 0.91
C ARG A 112 7.33 -26.27 0.06
N TYR A 113 6.66 -25.19 0.46
CA TYR A 113 6.57 -23.97 -0.34
C TYR A 113 7.48 -22.85 0.17
N LYS A 114 8.15 -23.02 1.32
CA LYS A 114 9.05 -21.99 1.88
C LYS A 114 10.16 -21.59 0.91
N ASP A 115 10.72 -22.57 0.20
CA ASP A 115 11.75 -22.37 -0.82
C ASP A 115 11.21 -22.38 -2.26
N ASP A 116 9.89 -22.34 -2.47
CA ASP A 116 9.32 -22.26 -3.83
C ASP A 116 9.29 -20.80 -4.30
N LEU A 117 9.98 -20.53 -5.42
CA LEU A 117 10.01 -19.20 -6.05
C LEU A 117 8.61 -18.73 -6.48
N ARG A 118 7.71 -19.64 -6.87
CA ARG A 118 6.33 -19.30 -7.23
C ARG A 118 5.59 -18.73 -6.03
N TYR A 119 5.72 -19.37 -4.88
CA TYR A 119 5.11 -18.92 -3.63
C TYR A 119 5.71 -17.59 -3.16
N LEU A 120 7.04 -17.44 -3.23
CA LEU A 120 7.70 -16.16 -2.94
C LEU A 120 7.18 -15.03 -3.84
N LYS A 121 6.97 -15.29 -5.13
CA LYS A 121 6.38 -14.27 -6.03
C LYS A 121 4.99 -13.83 -5.60
N VAL A 122 4.14 -14.75 -5.13
CA VAL A 122 2.82 -14.42 -4.57
C VAL A 122 2.96 -13.46 -3.39
N TRP A 123 3.89 -13.72 -2.47
CA TRP A 123 4.19 -12.83 -1.34
C TRP A 123 4.69 -11.45 -1.79
N LEU A 124 5.65 -11.41 -2.71
CA LEU A 124 6.19 -10.14 -3.22
C LEU A 124 5.12 -9.33 -3.97
N GLU A 125 4.24 -9.99 -4.71
CA GLU A 125 3.09 -9.36 -5.35
C GLU A 125 2.09 -8.86 -4.30
N TYR A 126 1.79 -9.65 -3.26
CA TYR A 126 0.94 -9.21 -2.16
C TYR A 126 1.45 -7.92 -1.50
N VAL A 127 2.76 -7.84 -1.21
CA VAL A 127 3.42 -6.62 -0.68
C VAL A 127 3.25 -5.43 -1.65
N VAL A 128 3.48 -5.64 -2.94
CA VAL A 128 3.34 -4.59 -3.95
C VAL A 128 1.88 -4.15 -4.06
N PHE A 129 0.92 -5.06 -4.17
CA PHE A 129 -0.50 -4.74 -4.26
C PHE A 129 -1.02 -4.02 -3.01
N GLY A 130 -0.56 -4.43 -1.81
CA GLY A 130 -0.85 -3.71 -0.56
C GLY A 130 -0.37 -2.26 -0.59
N LYS A 131 0.81 -2.00 -1.18
CA LYS A 131 1.37 -0.64 -1.36
C LYS A 131 0.51 0.23 -2.28
N TRP A 132 0.05 -0.30 -3.42
CA TRP A 132 -0.74 0.46 -4.40
C TRP A 132 -2.18 0.75 -3.95
N CYS A 133 -2.74 -0.05 -3.04
CA CYS A 133 -4.07 0.19 -2.48
C CYS A 133 -4.06 1.29 -1.38
N LEU A 134 -2.89 1.81 -1.01
CA LEU A 134 -2.69 2.86 -0.01
C LEU A 134 -1.85 4.00 -0.58
N GLN A 135 -2.37 4.69 -1.60
CA GLN A 135 -1.91 6.04 -1.92
C GLN A 135 -2.16 7.03 -0.75
N ALA A 136 -2.75 6.59 0.38
CA ALA A 136 -2.89 7.35 1.61
C ALA A 136 -2.19 6.63 2.80
N GLU A 137 -1.01 7.15 3.13
CA GLU A 137 -0.45 7.33 4.49
C GLU A 137 0.10 6.19 5.36
N HIS A 138 -0.07 4.89 5.10
CA HIS A 138 0.55 3.88 6.01
C HIS A 138 1.34 2.76 5.33
N CYS A 139 2.61 3.06 5.03
CA CYS A 139 3.67 2.16 4.54
C CYS A 139 4.24 1.21 5.63
N SER A 140 3.45 0.90 6.66
CA SER A 140 3.88 0.03 7.77
C SER A 140 3.66 -1.46 7.46
N ASP A 141 2.72 -1.78 6.56
CA ASP A 141 2.34 -3.17 6.26
C ASP A 141 3.45 -3.97 5.54
N ALA A 142 4.25 -3.33 4.68
CA ALA A 142 5.27 -4.03 3.91
C ALA A 142 6.44 -4.53 4.79
N GLU A 143 6.92 -3.70 5.74
CA GLU A 143 7.97 -4.09 6.68
C GLU A 143 7.50 -5.23 7.61
N VAL A 144 6.23 -5.19 8.02
CA VAL A 144 5.55 -6.26 8.77
C VAL A 144 5.56 -7.57 7.98
N ILE A 145 5.22 -7.53 6.68
CA ILE A 145 5.24 -8.72 5.83
C ILE A 145 6.67 -9.26 5.65
N TYR A 146 7.66 -8.40 5.38
CA TYR A 146 9.05 -8.86 5.28
C TYR A 146 9.58 -9.44 6.60
N SER A 147 9.19 -8.86 7.74
CA SER A 147 9.54 -9.40 9.06
C SER A 147 8.85 -10.75 9.31
N PHE A 148 7.62 -10.93 8.85
CA PHE A 148 6.92 -12.22 8.90
C PHE A 148 7.60 -13.28 8.03
N LEU A 149 8.02 -12.93 6.80
CA LEU A 149 8.78 -13.80 5.91
C LEU A 149 10.12 -14.20 6.53
N ASP A 150 10.82 -13.25 7.16
CA ASP A 150 12.07 -13.50 7.87
C ASP A 150 11.87 -14.41 9.08
N ALA A 151 10.82 -14.20 9.88
CA ALA A 151 10.53 -15.02 11.05
C ALA A 151 10.16 -16.47 10.71
N ASN A 152 9.56 -16.70 9.54
CA ASN A 152 9.08 -18.02 9.08
C ASN A 152 10.01 -18.69 8.04
N ASP A 153 11.19 -18.12 7.79
CA ASP A 153 12.18 -18.62 6.82
C ASP A 153 11.63 -18.80 5.39
N ILE A 154 10.71 -17.93 4.96
CA ILE A 154 10.10 -18.01 3.63
C ILE A 154 10.95 -17.24 2.62
N GLY A 155 11.43 -17.93 1.58
CA GLY A 155 12.09 -17.34 0.42
C GLY A 155 13.51 -16.84 0.66
N LYS A 156 14.12 -17.15 1.81
CA LYS A 156 15.49 -16.73 2.18
C LYS A 156 16.57 -17.29 1.26
N THR A 157 16.27 -18.36 0.52
CA THR A 157 17.16 -18.96 -0.47
C THR A 157 17.18 -18.20 -1.81
N HIS A 158 16.22 -17.30 -2.05
CA HIS A 158 16.04 -16.63 -3.35
C HIS A 158 16.51 -15.18 -3.33
N SER A 159 17.27 -14.77 -4.35
CA SER A 159 17.72 -13.38 -4.48
C SER A 159 16.57 -12.39 -4.64
N ALA A 160 15.44 -12.83 -5.20
CA ALA A 160 14.25 -12.01 -5.39
C ALA A 160 13.73 -11.41 -4.07
N TYR A 161 13.81 -12.15 -2.96
CA TYR A 161 13.42 -11.69 -1.63
C TYR A 161 14.26 -10.47 -1.20
N TYR A 162 15.59 -10.63 -1.17
CA TYR A 162 16.51 -9.57 -0.73
C TYR A 162 16.47 -8.34 -1.64
N ILE A 163 16.36 -8.54 -2.96
CA ILE A 163 16.27 -7.44 -3.93
C ILE A 163 14.98 -6.63 -3.69
N ALA A 164 13.84 -7.30 -3.55
CA ALA A 164 12.56 -6.63 -3.34
C ALA A 164 12.52 -5.90 -1.99
N TYR A 165 13.06 -6.52 -0.94
CA TYR A 165 13.11 -5.92 0.39
C TYR A 165 14.06 -4.71 0.42
N ALA A 166 15.26 -4.81 -0.17
CA ALA A 166 16.18 -3.69 -0.25
C ALA A 166 15.62 -2.51 -1.06
N LEU A 167 14.95 -2.78 -2.19
CA LEU A 167 14.26 -1.74 -2.97
C LEU A 167 13.15 -1.06 -2.15
N HIS A 168 12.43 -1.82 -1.31
CA HIS A 168 11.43 -1.24 -0.41
C HIS A 168 12.08 -0.29 0.60
N MET A 169 13.17 -0.71 1.26
CA MET A 169 13.91 0.12 2.22
C MET A 169 14.53 1.36 1.56
N GLU A 170 15.05 1.22 0.34
CA GLU A 170 15.56 2.35 -0.46
C GLU A 170 14.45 3.37 -0.76
N SER A 171 13.21 2.92 -1.04
CA SER A 171 12.06 3.81 -1.26
C SER A 171 11.60 4.55 0.00
N LYS A 172 11.97 4.05 1.19
CA LYS A 172 11.75 4.74 2.48
C LYS A 172 12.98 5.52 2.95
N SER A 173 13.98 5.71 2.08
CA SER A 173 15.27 6.37 2.39
C SER A 173 16.07 5.71 3.53
N LYS A 174 15.79 4.45 3.88
CA LYS A 174 16.54 3.66 4.88
C LYS A 174 17.74 2.96 4.22
N MET A 175 18.72 3.75 3.77
CA MET A 175 19.83 3.26 2.93
C MET A 175 20.72 2.22 3.63
N LYS A 176 21.02 2.42 4.92
CA LYS A 176 21.81 1.46 5.72
C LYS A 176 21.14 0.09 5.79
N ALA A 177 19.85 0.07 6.10
CA ALA A 177 19.08 -1.18 6.15
C ALA A 177 19.01 -1.88 4.78
N ALA A 178 18.82 -1.12 3.70
CA ALA A 178 18.84 -1.68 2.35
C ALA A 178 20.19 -2.34 2.02
N ASN A 179 21.30 -1.70 2.40
CA ASN A 179 22.65 -2.25 2.27
C ASN A 179 22.83 -3.54 3.07
N ASP A 180 22.39 -3.56 4.32
CA ASP A 180 22.52 -4.71 5.22
C ASP A 180 21.73 -5.92 4.70
N ILE A 181 20.53 -5.70 4.15
CA ILE A 181 19.68 -6.74 3.54
C ILE A 181 20.36 -7.35 2.29
N LEU A 182 20.93 -6.52 1.42
CA LEU A 182 21.61 -7.03 0.22
C LEU A 182 22.87 -7.82 0.59
N ASN A 183 23.65 -7.34 1.55
CA ASN A 183 24.83 -8.05 2.06
C ASN A 183 24.43 -9.37 2.75
N LEU A 184 23.33 -9.38 3.50
CA LEU A 184 22.78 -10.60 4.09
C LEU A 184 22.48 -11.63 2.99
N GLY A 185 21.74 -11.26 1.94
CA GLY A 185 21.46 -12.18 0.84
C GLY A 185 22.70 -12.70 0.10
N ILE A 186 23.74 -11.86 -0.02
CA ILE A 186 25.02 -12.26 -0.60
C ILE A 186 25.73 -13.27 0.31
N SER A 187 25.76 -13.01 1.62
CA SER A 187 26.36 -13.92 2.60
C SER A 187 25.63 -15.27 2.69
N SER A 188 24.31 -15.25 2.46
CA SER A 188 23.46 -16.44 2.42
C SER A 188 23.47 -17.16 1.06
N ASN A 189 24.26 -16.70 0.08
CA ASN A 189 24.33 -17.28 -1.27
C ASN A 189 22.97 -17.45 -1.96
N ALA A 190 22.09 -16.47 -1.83
CA ALA A 190 20.73 -16.53 -2.37
C ALA A 190 20.74 -16.60 -3.91
N GLN A 191 19.97 -17.54 -4.48
CA GLN A 191 19.97 -17.85 -5.91
C GLN A 191 18.90 -17.09 -6.69
N PRO A 192 19.18 -16.67 -7.94
CA PRO A 192 20.50 -16.58 -8.57
C PRO A 192 21.35 -15.45 -7.97
N ILE A 193 22.58 -15.78 -7.55
CA ILE A 193 23.48 -14.84 -6.85
C ILE A 193 23.97 -13.71 -7.76
N GLU A 194 24.12 -13.97 -9.05
CA GLU A 194 24.54 -12.98 -10.05
C GLU A 194 23.55 -11.81 -10.10
N LYS A 195 22.24 -12.11 -10.13
CA LYS A 195 21.20 -11.07 -10.09
C LYS A 195 21.26 -10.24 -8.81
N LEU A 196 21.61 -10.86 -7.68
CA LEU A 196 21.77 -10.15 -6.41
C LEU A 196 22.96 -9.21 -6.44
N ARG A 197 24.11 -9.67 -6.93
CA ARG A 197 25.33 -8.86 -7.07
C ARG A 197 25.11 -7.68 -8.03
N ASP A 198 24.39 -7.90 -9.12
CA ASP A 198 24.05 -6.83 -10.06
C ASP A 198 23.06 -5.83 -9.46
N ALA A 199 22.07 -6.30 -8.70
CA ALA A 199 21.17 -5.43 -7.95
C ALA A 199 21.94 -4.60 -6.90
N TYR A 200 22.92 -5.19 -6.23
CA TYR A 200 23.78 -4.50 -5.26
C TYR A 200 24.64 -3.41 -5.92
N LYS A 201 25.28 -3.71 -7.05
CA LYS A 201 26.01 -2.69 -7.84
C LYS A 201 25.11 -1.53 -8.25
N LYS A 202 23.90 -1.84 -8.72
CA LYS A 202 22.90 -0.82 -9.10
C LYS A 202 22.46 0.01 -7.88
N PHE A 203 22.29 -0.61 -6.72
CA PHE A 203 21.97 0.09 -5.47
C PHE A 203 23.09 1.07 -5.08
N LEU A 204 24.35 0.64 -5.08
CA LEU A 204 25.49 1.52 -4.78
C LEU A 204 25.56 2.70 -5.76
N ALA A 205 25.39 2.44 -7.06
CA ALA A 205 25.37 3.47 -8.08
C ALA A 205 24.24 4.50 -7.86
N ARG A 206 23.05 4.07 -7.44
CA ARG A 206 21.94 4.98 -7.09
C ARG A 206 22.22 5.74 -5.80
N SER A 207 22.77 5.09 -4.79
CA SER A 207 23.07 5.69 -3.49
C SER A 207 24.13 6.80 -3.58
N MET A 208 25.14 6.64 -4.45
CA MET A 208 26.19 7.64 -4.66
C MET A 208 25.75 8.81 -5.55
N ARG A 209 24.68 8.64 -6.34
CA ARG A 209 24.14 9.68 -7.23
C ARG A 209 23.14 10.61 -6.58
N ARG A 210 22.62 10.27 -5.39
CA ARG A 210 21.80 11.22 -4.63
C ARG A 210 22.76 12.29 -4.11
N PRO A 211 22.71 13.54 -4.61
CA PRO A 211 23.40 14.62 -3.94
C PRO A 211 22.82 14.67 -2.52
N ASN A 212 23.66 14.89 -1.52
CA ASN A 212 23.15 15.25 -0.21
C ASN A 212 22.23 16.46 -0.46
N ALA A 213 20.95 16.34 -0.14
CA ALA A 213 19.97 17.44 -0.22
C ALA A 213 20.27 18.54 0.82
N THR A 214 21.54 18.73 1.17
CA THR A 214 22.07 19.77 2.04
C THR A 214 22.52 21.01 1.27
N GLU A 215 22.60 20.98 -0.07
CA GLU A 215 23.07 22.13 -0.87
C GLU A 215 21.97 22.99 -1.50
N GLU A 216 20.69 22.57 -1.48
CA GLU A 216 19.57 23.40 -1.98
C GLU A 216 18.68 24.01 -0.87
N GLU A 217 18.94 23.72 0.41
CA GLU A 217 18.20 24.29 1.57
C GLU A 217 18.74 25.65 2.07
N LEU A 218 19.63 26.32 1.33
CA LEU A 218 20.12 27.65 1.71
C LEU A 218 19.25 28.81 1.18
N LYS A 219 18.05 28.53 0.66
CA LYS A 219 17.07 29.54 0.23
C LYS A 219 15.64 29.10 0.49
N GLU A 220 15.28 28.86 1.75
CA GLU A 220 13.87 28.95 2.17
C GLU A 220 13.72 30.13 3.15
N ASP A 221 12.97 31.11 2.68
CA ASP A 221 12.50 32.27 3.43
C ASP A 221 11.81 31.86 4.75
N ASP A 222 12.08 32.65 5.80
CA ASP A 222 11.43 32.83 7.11
C ASP A 222 9.97 32.33 7.30
N LEU A 223 9.69 31.04 7.13
CA LEU A 223 8.44 30.43 7.59
C LEU A 223 8.56 30.00 9.07
N PRO A 224 7.52 30.23 9.90
CA PRO A 224 7.58 29.85 11.31
C PRO A 224 7.67 28.34 11.47
N VAL A 225 8.84 27.88 11.95
CA VAL A 225 9.09 26.49 12.33
C VAL A 225 8.10 26.07 13.42
N ARG A 226 7.41 24.93 13.21
CA ARG A 226 6.47 24.38 14.20
C ARG A 226 7.19 24.03 15.51
N SER A 227 6.88 24.76 16.58
CA SER A 227 7.35 24.44 17.93
C SER A 227 6.51 23.33 18.55
N PHE A 228 7.16 22.32 19.13
CA PHE A 228 6.49 21.27 19.90
C PHE A 228 6.31 21.74 21.35
N GLY A 229 5.21 22.45 21.63
CA GLY A 229 4.91 22.97 22.96
C GLY A 229 4.13 24.27 22.91
N THR A 230 2.96 24.25 23.54
CA THR A 230 1.95 25.31 23.76
C THR A 230 2.20 26.67 23.09
N VAL A 231 1.91 26.75 21.79
CA VAL A 231 1.55 28.04 21.18
C VAL A 231 0.05 28.20 21.34
N LEU A 232 -0.40 28.79 22.46
CA LEU A 232 -1.71 29.43 22.48
C LEU A 232 -1.60 30.64 21.56
N ALA A 233 -2.04 30.51 20.31
CA ALA A 233 -2.21 31.66 19.44
C ALA A 233 -3.26 32.59 20.07
N ARG A 234 -2.79 33.57 20.84
CA ARG A 234 -3.59 34.68 21.34
C ARG A 234 -3.35 35.88 20.43
N GLY A 235 -4.30 36.11 19.52
CA GLY A 235 -4.39 37.29 18.66
C GLY A 235 -5.06 36.87 17.35
N GLU A 236 -6.25 37.32 16.96
CA GLU A 236 -6.94 38.56 17.25
C GLU A 236 -8.46 38.34 17.27
N SER A 237 -9.10 38.51 18.44
CA SER A 237 -10.51 38.86 18.56
C SER A 237 -10.76 39.34 19.98
N GLN A 238 -10.70 40.66 20.13
CA GLN A 238 -11.07 41.37 21.33
C GLN A 238 -12.59 41.22 21.52
N ARG A 239 -13.02 40.45 22.54
CA ARG A 239 -14.00 40.83 23.59
C ARG A 239 -14.58 39.59 24.29
N GLN A 240 -14.49 39.63 25.62
CA GLN A 240 -15.25 38.86 26.62
C GLN A 240 -14.92 37.37 26.78
N ALA A 241 -14.10 37.07 27.79
CA ALA A 241 -14.50 36.33 29.00
C ALA A 241 -13.23 35.93 29.77
N ILE A 242 -13.07 36.51 30.95
CA ILE A 242 -12.08 36.09 31.93
C ILE A 242 -12.50 34.68 32.39
N LYS A 243 -11.75 33.66 31.99
CA LYS A 243 -11.66 32.39 32.71
C LYS A 243 -10.20 32.18 33.08
N THR A 244 -9.91 32.54 34.32
CA THR A 244 -8.69 32.16 35.03
C THR A 244 -8.60 30.63 35.02
N PHE A 245 -7.68 30.07 34.23
CA PHE A 245 -7.19 28.72 34.47
C PHE A 245 -5.91 28.87 35.28
N GLU A 246 -6.05 28.77 36.61
CA GLU A 246 -4.92 28.49 37.48
C GLU A 246 -4.42 27.08 37.15
N LEU A 247 -3.31 26.99 36.41
CA LEU A 247 -2.52 25.78 36.39
C LEU A 247 -1.80 25.70 37.74
N GLY A 248 -2.52 25.17 38.73
CA GLY A 248 -1.98 24.84 40.04
C GLY A 248 -0.76 23.95 39.86
N ARG A 249 0.41 24.52 40.16
CA ARG A 249 1.68 23.79 40.25
C ARG A 249 1.64 22.95 41.53
N ASN A 250 0.81 21.93 41.53
CA ASN A 250 0.73 20.97 42.62
C ASN A 250 2.00 20.12 42.53
N LYS A 251 3.01 20.46 43.35
CA LYS A 251 4.09 19.53 43.70
C LYS A 251 3.43 18.31 44.32
N LEU A 252 3.23 17.27 43.52
CA LEU A 252 2.82 15.96 44.00
C LEU A 252 3.95 15.47 44.91
N LYS A 253 3.72 15.48 46.23
CA LYS A 253 4.55 14.73 47.18
C LYS A 253 4.46 13.28 46.75
N GLN A 254 5.54 12.77 46.18
CA GLN A 254 5.68 11.37 45.83
C GLN A 254 5.81 10.60 47.14
N ASP A 255 4.70 10.03 47.61
CA ASP A 255 4.73 9.04 48.68
C ASP A 255 5.28 7.75 48.08
N GLN A 256 6.60 7.70 47.92
CA GLN A 256 7.30 6.62 47.26
C GLN A 256 7.67 5.58 48.32
N VAL A 257 6.83 4.55 48.44
CA VAL A 257 7.21 3.28 49.07
C VAL A 257 8.54 2.86 48.45
N HIS A 258 9.61 2.82 49.26
CA HIS A 258 10.95 2.43 48.86
C HIS A 258 10.97 0.97 48.38
N ARG A 259 10.65 0.72 47.11
CA ARG A 259 11.18 -0.43 46.39
C ARG A 259 12.49 0.00 45.76
N THR A 260 13.54 -0.79 45.97
CA THR A 260 14.83 -0.61 45.30
C THR A 260 14.59 -0.56 43.79
N PRO A 261 14.96 0.53 43.10
CA PRO A 261 14.77 0.62 41.66
C PRO A 261 15.65 -0.42 40.97
N LEU A 262 15.06 -1.21 40.08
CA LEU A 262 15.80 -2.10 39.18
C LEU A 262 16.70 -1.23 38.30
N SER A 263 18.00 -1.50 38.30
CA SER A 263 18.94 -0.83 37.40
C SER A 263 18.63 -1.24 35.96
N ILE A 264 18.29 -0.26 35.13
CA ILE A 264 18.15 -0.46 33.69
C ILE A 264 19.55 -0.71 33.13
N TYR A 265 19.68 -1.76 32.32
CA TYR A 265 20.93 -2.12 31.69
C TYR A 265 21.44 -1.00 30.77
N ASN A 266 22.68 -0.56 30.99
CA ASN A 266 23.36 0.48 30.20
C ASN A 266 24.39 -0.17 29.28
N ASP A 267 24.14 -0.11 27.97
CA ASP A 267 25.04 -0.65 26.94
C ASP A 267 26.33 0.15 26.73
N THR A 268 26.53 1.25 27.46
CA THR A 268 27.66 2.18 27.26
C THR A 268 29.04 1.60 27.58
N ASN A 269 29.14 0.41 28.19
CA ASN A 269 30.41 -0.16 28.67
C ASN A 269 30.91 -1.37 27.87
N MET A 270 30.31 -1.66 26.70
CA MET A 270 30.65 -2.81 25.85
C MET A 270 31.65 -2.49 24.72
N ASP A 271 32.39 -1.39 24.79
CA ASP A 271 33.11 -0.87 23.62
C ASP A 271 34.62 -1.18 23.54
N VAL A 272 35.19 -2.04 24.40
CA VAL A 272 36.66 -2.25 24.37
C VAL A 272 37.15 -3.70 24.37
N MET A 273 36.35 -4.74 24.65
CA MET A 273 36.88 -6.11 24.52
C MET A 273 35.83 -7.16 24.16
N ARG A 274 36.04 -7.77 22.97
CA ARG A 274 35.26 -8.78 22.24
C ARG A 274 34.08 -8.26 21.42
N GLY A 275 34.25 -8.36 20.10
CA GLY A 275 33.20 -8.27 19.08
C GLY A 275 32.17 -9.41 19.21
N HIS A 276 31.32 -9.32 20.22
CA HIS A 276 30.04 -10.02 20.27
C HIS A 276 28.96 -8.96 20.17
N HIS A 277 28.59 -8.61 18.93
CA HIS A 277 27.20 -8.27 18.68
C HIS A 277 26.40 -9.54 18.99
N SER A 278 25.98 -9.71 20.24
CA SER A 278 24.93 -10.66 20.58
C SER A 278 23.69 -10.17 19.85
N LYS A 279 23.49 -10.68 18.63
CA LYS A 279 22.19 -10.67 17.98
C LYS A 279 21.21 -11.22 19.02
N PRO A 280 20.08 -10.55 19.29
CA PRO A 280 19.08 -11.10 20.20
C PRO A 280 18.78 -12.53 19.73
N SER A 281 18.86 -13.48 20.67
CA SER A 281 18.63 -14.89 20.42
C SER A 281 17.32 -15.06 19.62
N THR A 282 17.46 -15.45 18.36
CA THR A 282 16.37 -15.75 17.40
C THR A 282 15.63 -17.04 17.77
N GLY A 283 15.62 -17.43 19.05
CA GLY A 283 15.10 -18.70 19.54
C GLY A 283 13.60 -18.74 19.80
N SER A 284 12.88 -17.64 19.58
CA SER A 284 11.43 -17.58 19.77
C SER A 284 10.77 -16.70 18.71
N ASN A 285 10.94 -17.06 17.43
CA ASN A 285 10.18 -16.47 16.33
C ASN A 285 8.73 -16.98 16.35
N SER A 286 7.96 -16.63 17.39
CA SER A 286 6.57 -17.05 17.58
C SER A 286 5.59 -16.18 16.78
N TRP A 287 5.92 -15.80 15.54
CA TRP A 287 4.98 -15.06 14.70
C TRP A 287 4.11 -16.03 13.90
N HIS A 288 3.10 -16.57 14.56
CA HIS A 288 2.25 -17.65 14.05
C HIS A 288 1.16 -17.20 13.07
N THR A 289 0.83 -15.90 12.96
CA THR A 289 -0.21 -15.45 12.02
C THR A 289 0.00 -14.02 11.58
N LEU A 290 -0.07 -13.81 10.27
CA LEU A 290 -0.25 -12.48 9.67
C LEU A 290 -1.75 -12.22 9.51
N GLY A 291 -2.31 -11.33 10.35
CA GLY A 291 -3.70 -10.86 10.23
C GLY A 291 -3.97 -10.24 8.86
N GLY A 292 -5.23 -10.21 8.41
CA GLY A 292 -5.59 -9.63 7.09
C GLY A 292 -5.32 -8.13 7.04
N ARG A 293 -5.18 -7.53 5.84
CA ARG A 293 -4.89 -6.08 5.72
C ARG A 293 -5.92 -5.21 6.43
N ALA A 294 -7.21 -5.56 6.31
CA ALA A 294 -8.29 -4.82 6.96
C ALA A 294 -8.20 -4.89 8.49
N GLU A 295 -7.73 -6.02 9.04
CA GLU A 295 -7.57 -6.22 10.47
C GLU A 295 -6.39 -5.40 11.03
N ARG A 296 -5.26 -5.39 10.31
CA ARG A 296 -4.05 -4.66 10.74
C ARG A 296 -4.25 -3.15 10.80
N ASN A 297 -5.12 -2.60 9.94
CA ASN A 297 -5.38 -1.16 9.84
C ASN A 297 -6.77 -0.76 10.34
N LYS A 298 -7.46 -1.63 11.11
CA LYS A 298 -8.85 -1.41 11.54
C LYS A 298 -9.04 -0.15 12.39
N GLU A 299 -8.02 0.25 13.16
CA GLU A 299 -8.07 1.42 14.04
C GLU A 299 -7.65 2.72 13.32
N ASN A 300 -6.93 2.58 12.20
CA ASN A 300 -6.49 3.72 11.38
C ASN A 300 -7.55 4.12 10.34
N ASN A 301 -8.46 3.21 9.97
CA ASN A 301 -9.51 3.46 9.00
C ASN A 301 -10.86 3.59 9.69
N ALA A 302 -11.54 4.72 9.48
CA ALA A 302 -12.92 4.89 9.94
C ALA A 302 -13.87 3.92 9.20
N MET A 303 -14.88 3.41 9.90
CA MET A 303 -15.93 2.62 9.25
C MET A 303 -16.71 3.48 8.25
N PRO A 304 -17.06 2.95 7.06
CA PRO A 304 -17.82 3.71 6.07
C PRO A 304 -19.20 4.09 6.60
N ALA A 305 -19.49 5.40 6.59
CA ALA A 305 -20.80 5.94 6.94
C ALA A 305 -21.72 5.96 5.70
N LYS A 306 -23.05 5.87 5.91
CA LYS A 306 -24.01 6.02 4.81
C LYS A 306 -23.95 7.46 4.29
N TRP A 307 -23.87 7.64 2.97
CA TRP A 307 -23.85 8.96 2.34
C TRP A 307 -25.06 9.83 2.74
N THR A 308 -26.21 9.20 2.98
CA THR A 308 -27.47 9.86 3.36
C THR A 308 -27.52 10.37 4.81
N SER A 309 -26.56 9.99 5.68
CA SER A 309 -26.52 10.45 7.07
C SER A 309 -25.83 11.80 7.27
N HIS A 310 -25.06 12.27 6.29
CA HIS A 310 -24.44 13.60 6.36
C HIS A 310 -25.36 14.65 5.73
N LYS A 311 -26.23 15.25 6.56
CA LYS A 311 -26.88 16.50 6.19
C LYS A 311 -25.83 17.62 6.28
N ILE A 312 -25.43 18.18 5.14
CA ILE A 312 -24.62 19.41 5.12
C ILE A 312 -25.46 20.48 5.83
N PRO A 313 -25.00 21.05 6.97
CA PRO A 313 -25.73 22.13 7.61
C PRO A 313 -25.72 23.32 6.67
N GLN A 314 -26.87 23.63 6.08
CA GLN A 314 -27.04 24.90 5.39
C GLN A 314 -26.87 25.98 6.45
N ARG A 315 -25.81 26.80 6.36
CA ARG A 315 -25.66 27.97 7.22
C ARG A 315 -26.90 28.84 7.02
N PRO A 316 -27.69 29.13 8.05
CA PRO A 316 -28.76 30.11 7.92
C PRO A 316 -28.09 31.48 7.78
N VAL A 317 -27.97 31.95 6.54
CA VAL A 317 -27.67 33.36 6.29
C VAL A 317 -28.87 34.14 6.81
N PRO A 318 -28.71 35.09 7.75
CA PRO A 318 -29.80 35.95 8.15
C PRO A 318 -30.19 36.77 6.92
N ARG A 319 -31.40 36.56 6.40
CA ARG A 319 -32.00 37.42 5.38
C ARG A 319 -32.20 38.81 5.99
N ILE A 320 -31.20 39.67 5.87
CA ILE A 320 -31.40 41.11 5.95
C ILE A 320 -31.91 41.52 4.57
N VAL A 321 -33.21 41.82 4.53
CA VAL A 321 -33.93 42.71 3.60
C VAL A 321 -33.34 42.85 2.19
N GLY A 322 -34.07 42.32 1.20
CA GLY A 322 -33.82 42.57 -0.23
C GLY A 322 -33.46 41.31 -1.00
N ALA A 323 -34.46 40.46 -1.28
CA ALA A 323 -34.29 39.35 -2.21
C ALA A 323 -34.11 39.91 -3.63
N VAL A 324 -32.87 40.11 -4.08
CA VAL A 324 -32.58 39.97 -5.50
C VAL A 324 -32.57 38.48 -5.76
N ALA A 325 -33.52 38.02 -6.57
CA ALA A 325 -33.62 36.62 -7.00
C ALA A 325 -32.23 36.13 -7.40
N SER A 326 -31.74 35.09 -6.72
CA SER A 326 -30.57 34.34 -7.19
C SER A 326 -30.83 33.96 -8.63
N ALA A 327 -29.96 34.37 -9.56
CA ALA A 327 -30.07 34.11 -10.98
C ALA A 327 -30.56 32.67 -11.20
N GLN A 328 -31.77 32.55 -11.74
CA GLN A 328 -32.36 31.27 -12.10
C GLN A 328 -31.44 30.69 -13.18
N ILE A 329 -30.90 29.49 -12.94
CA ILE A 329 -30.12 28.80 -13.97
C ILE A 329 -31.09 28.56 -15.13
N GLU A 330 -30.89 29.25 -16.25
CA GLU A 330 -31.67 29.01 -17.46
C GLU A 330 -31.32 27.62 -17.97
N VAL A 331 -32.24 26.68 -17.77
CA VAL A 331 -32.19 25.38 -18.40
C VAL A 331 -32.79 25.56 -19.79
N PHE A 332 -31.93 25.68 -20.79
CA PHE A 332 -32.37 25.69 -22.18
C PHE A 332 -32.90 24.31 -22.53
N VAL A 333 -34.18 24.26 -22.87
CA VAL A 333 -34.83 23.09 -23.45
C VAL A 333 -34.69 23.25 -24.95
N ASP A 334 -33.94 22.36 -25.59
CA ASP A 334 -33.87 22.33 -27.05
C ASP A 334 -35.28 22.06 -27.59
N GLU A 335 -35.81 22.97 -28.41
CA GLU A 335 -37.07 22.75 -29.11
C GLU A 335 -36.86 21.57 -30.07
N GLU A 336 -37.56 20.47 -29.80
CA GLU A 336 -37.62 19.32 -30.70
C GLU A 336 -37.92 19.81 -32.13
N CYS A 337 -37.07 19.42 -33.08
CA CYS A 337 -37.34 19.54 -34.51
C CYS A 337 -38.75 19.02 -34.79
N GLU A 338 -39.65 19.92 -35.19
CA GLU A 338 -40.89 19.51 -35.84
C GLU A 338 -40.55 18.71 -37.11
N GLU A 339 -41.25 17.58 -37.25
CA GLU A 339 -41.05 16.51 -38.25
C GLU A 339 -40.99 16.95 -39.71
#